data_AF-A0A511YYD7-F1
#
_entry.id   AF-A0A511YYD7-F1
#
_cell.length_a   1.000
_cell.length_b   1.000
_cell.length_c   1.000
_cell.angle_alpha   90.00
_cell.angle_beta   90.00
_cell.angle_gamma   90.00
#
_symmetry.space_group_name_H-M   'P 1'
#
loop_
_entity.id
_entity.type
_entity.pdbx_description
1 polymer ?
#
loop_
_entity_poly.entity_id
_entity_poly.type
_entity_poly.pdbx_seq_one_letter_code
_entity_poly.pdbx_strand_id
1 'polypeptide(L)'
;MNLEVCVERALSLLTDDVRARFTESPMAVLREDLKLTVRPAEHLSDARDDGGACDGVSFLQDGVILYAPTPWSRRENFTLAHELGHWLVDQAPDVYDWLADQDEPGRLLETACDRIAQRLLLPEAAALTVIGAGPLTAQHLIDLYDASQASRPVCAIALAKRLPGLGAVAIIDRATQEVTHASVKPDPEQGWPIVFPWRGQQLTQGHALLGLASGASLSQRLPWWTPWGAQADFYVNAVGDEKRVYAVFCDSDLWKIETFHAPIQRDFDTRPLLSGSCCGTTFQRRGYPCQACRQPFCPNCGDCRCERDAKHAATCTRCFLQFSPHLVVDGLCVECRA
;
A
#
# COMPACT_ATOMS: atom_id res chain seq x y z
N MET A 1 -8.65 17.55 -4.63
CA MET A 1 -9.04 16.14 -4.78
C MET A 1 -8.24 15.30 -3.76
N ASN A 2 -8.58 14.04 -3.51
CA ASN A 2 -7.72 13.13 -2.73
C ASN A 2 -7.27 11.95 -3.61
N LEU A 3 -6.32 11.16 -3.12
CA LEU A 3 -5.74 10.05 -3.89
C LEU A 3 -6.76 9.01 -4.35
N GLU A 4 -7.75 8.66 -3.53
CA GLU A 4 -8.79 7.70 -3.93
C GLU A 4 -9.66 8.25 -5.06
N VAL A 5 -10.07 9.52 -4.99
CA VAL A 5 -10.83 10.16 -6.06
C VAL A 5 -10.01 10.27 -7.35
N CYS A 6 -8.69 10.53 -7.25
CA CYS A 6 -7.77 10.50 -8.39
C CYS A 6 -7.77 9.12 -9.06
N VAL A 7 -7.61 8.04 -8.28
CA VAL A 7 -7.62 6.66 -8.79
C VAL A 7 -8.96 6.31 -9.44
N GLU A 8 -10.09 6.67 -8.83
CA GLU A 8 -11.43 6.43 -9.42
C GLU A 8 -11.62 7.19 -10.73
N ARG A 9 -11.15 8.46 -10.81
CA ARG A 9 -11.23 9.28 -12.01
C ARG A 9 -10.43 8.67 -13.16
N ALA A 10 -9.18 8.29 -12.92
CA ALA A 10 -8.35 7.63 -13.91
C ALA A 10 -8.99 6.31 -14.39
N LEU A 11 -9.49 5.48 -13.46
CA LEU A 11 -10.17 4.23 -13.80
C LEU A 11 -11.49 4.42 -14.55
N SER A 12 -12.15 5.56 -14.40
CA SER A 12 -13.42 5.86 -15.09
C SER A 12 -13.26 6.05 -16.60
N LEU A 13 -12.03 6.22 -17.10
CA LEU A 13 -11.73 6.23 -18.53
C LEU A 13 -11.85 4.83 -19.16
N LEU A 14 -11.84 3.77 -18.34
CA LEU A 14 -12.05 2.40 -18.78
C LEU A 14 -13.48 1.96 -18.50
N THR A 15 -14.12 1.31 -19.46
CA THR A 15 -15.43 0.68 -19.23
C THR A 15 -15.31 -0.53 -18.31
N ASP A 16 -16.39 -0.89 -17.62
CA ASP A 16 -16.46 -2.07 -16.75
C ASP A 16 -16.02 -3.34 -17.47
N ASP A 17 -16.43 -3.51 -18.73
CA ASP A 17 -16.07 -4.65 -19.56
C ASP A 17 -14.57 -4.70 -19.87
N VAL A 18 -13.94 -3.55 -20.14
CA VAL A 18 -12.48 -3.46 -20.36
C VAL A 18 -11.73 -3.81 -19.08
N ARG A 19 -12.20 -3.30 -17.92
CA ARG A 19 -11.60 -3.61 -16.62
C ARG A 19 -11.71 -5.09 -16.26
N ALA A 20 -12.86 -5.71 -16.52
CA ALA A 20 -13.07 -7.15 -16.30
C ALA A 20 -12.15 -8.00 -17.18
N ARG A 21 -12.06 -7.70 -18.49
CA ARG A 21 -11.13 -8.39 -19.39
C ARG A 21 -9.67 -8.18 -19.03
N PHE A 22 -9.32 -7.02 -18.46
CA PHE A 22 -7.95 -6.74 -18.04
C PHE A 22 -7.50 -7.70 -16.94
N THR A 23 -8.38 -8.09 -16.02
CA THR A 23 -8.09 -9.09 -15.00
C THR A 23 -7.75 -10.46 -15.58
N GLU A 24 -8.29 -10.81 -16.74
CA GLU A 24 -8.07 -12.10 -17.42
C GLU A 24 -6.86 -12.08 -18.37
N SER A 25 -6.68 -10.99 -19.11
CA SER A 25 -5.63 -10.84 -20.13
C SER A 25 -5.16 -9.39 -20.28
N PRO A 26 -4.27 -8.90 -19.38
CA PRO A 26 -3.75 -7.52 -19.42
C PRO A 26 -3.16 -7.15 -20.79
N MET A 27 -2.35 -8.04 -21.36
CA MET A 27 -1.65 -7.82 -22.62
C MET A 27 -2.63 -7.67 -23.81
N ALA A 28 -3.66 -8.52 -23.86
CA ALA A 28 -4.65 -8.45 -24.94
C ALA A 28 -5.44 -7.14 -24.84
N VAL A 29 -5.89 -6.76 -23.65
CA VAL A 29 -6.63 -5.50 -23.45
C VAL A 29 -5.81 -4.29 -23.88
N LEU A 30 -4.54 -4.19 -23.48
CA LEU A 30 -3.69 -3.07 -23.89
C LEU A 30 -3.58 -2.94 -25.41
N ARG A 31 -3.39 -4.06 -26.12
CA ARG A 31 -3.18 -4.06 -27.58
C ARG A 31 -4.48 -3.97 -28.38
N GLU A 32 -5.51 -4.69 -27.96
CA GLU A 32 -6.72 -4.91 -28.74
C GLU A 32 -7.81 -3.92 -28.39
N ASP A 33 -8.01 -3.61 -27.11
CA ASP A 33 -9.06 -2.68 -26.67
C ASP A 33 -8.54 -1.24 -26.68
N LEU A 34 -7.34 -1.02 -26.12
CA LEU A 34 -6.76 0.33 -25.95
C LEU A 34 -5.83 0.74 -27.10
N LYS A 35 -5.54 -0.17 -28.04
CA LYS A 35 -4.69 0.07 -29.21
C LYS A 35 -3.28 0.59 -28.87
N LEU A 36 -2.77 0.24 -27.69
CA LEU A 36 -1.42 0.58 -27.25
C LEU A 36 -0.38 -0.39 -27.84
N THR A 37 0.81 0.14 -28.11
CA THR A 37 1.95 -0.66 -28.55
C THR A 37 2.70 -1.18 -27.34
N VAL A 38 2.48 -2.45 -26.99
CA VAL A 38 3.16 -3.08 -25.84
C VAL A 38 4.28 -4.00 -26.31
N ARG A 39 5.52 -3.79 -25.86
CA ARG A 39 6.67 -4.61 -26.28
C ARG A 39 7.56 -5.02 -25.10
N PRO A 40 8.09 -6.26 -25.10
CA PRO A 40 9.12 -6.63 -24.16
C PRO A 40 10.42 -5.85 -24.45
N ALA A 41 11.13 -5.49 -23.39
CA ALA A 41 12.41 -4.79 -23.44
C ALA A 41 13.38 -5.47 -22.49
N GLU A 42 14.11 -6.49 -22.98
CA GLU A 42 15.00 -7.32 -22.16
C GLU A 42 16.09 -6.52 -21.44
N HIS A 43 16.57 -5.44 -22.06
CA HIS A 43 17.58 -4.52 -21.50
C HIS A 43 17.10 -3.76 -20.24
N LEU A 44 15.80 -3.76 -19.93
CA LEU A 44 15.29 -3.22 -18.66
C LEU A 44 15.56 -4.18 -17.48
N SER A 45 15.79 -5.46 -17.78
CA SER A 45 16.14 -6.49 -16.78
C SER A 45 17.58 -6.38 -16.30
N ASP A 46 18.43 -5.64 -17.02
CA ASP A 46 19.83 -5.41 -16.69
C ASP A 46 19.92 -4.30 -15.63
N ALA A 47 20.02 -4.70 -14.37
CA ALA A 47 20.08 -3.79 -13.23
C ALA A 47 21.20 -2.76 -13.35
N ARG A 48 20.91 -1.48 -13.05
CA ARG A 48 21.93 -0.52 -12.62
C ARG A 48 22.19 -0.73 -11.13
N ASP A 49 23.46 -0.66 -10.72
CA ASP A 49 23.92 -0.84 -9.33
C ASP A 49 23.32 0.15 -8.30
N ASP A 50 22.54 1.14 -8.76
CA ASP A 50 22.00 2.24 -7.93
C ASP A 50 20.52 2.04 -7.51
N GLY A 51 20.08 0.80 -7.33
CA GLY A 51 18.93 0.51 -6.45
C GLY A 51 17.52 0.81 -6.99
N GLY A 52 17.31 0.82 -8.31
CA GLY A 52 15.98 0.84 -8.91
C GLY A 52 15.94 0.07 -10.22
N ALA A 53 15.40 -1.15 -10.22
CA ALA A 53 15.04 -1.81 -11.47
C ALA A 53 13.75 -1.16 -11.98
N CYS A 54 13.81 -0.44 -13.11
CA CYS A 54 12.61 -0.05 -13.85
C CYS A 54 12.09 -1.31 -14.54
N ASP A 55 11.15 -2.01 -13.92
CA ASP A 55 10.52 -3.20 -14.50
C ASP A 55 9.69 -2.83 -15.75
N GLY A 56 9.43 -1.54 -16.02
CA GLY A 56 8.75 -1.01 -17.20
C GLY A 56 8.98 0.48 -17.44
N VAL A 57 8.52 0.95 -18.60
CA VAL A 57 8.45 2.37 -18.98
C VAL A 57 7.36 2.60 -20.02
N SER A 58 6.63 3.71 -19.91
CA SER A 58 5.65 4.16 -20.90
C SER A 58 6.09 5.44 -21.61
N PHE A 59 5.84 5.50 -22.92
CA PHE A 59 5.96 6.70 -23.73
C PHE A 59 4.53 7.18 -24.04
N LEU A 60 4.04 8.04 -23.16
CA LEU A 60 2.62 8.41 -23.06
C LEU A 60 2.07 8.99 -24.36
N GLN A 61 2.82 9.88 -25.01
CA GLN A 61 2.43 10.56 -26.26
C GLN A 61 2.39 9.61 -27.47
N ASP A 62 3.19 8.54 -27.44
CA ASP A 62 3.31 7.58 -28.54
C ASP A 62 2.43 6.33 -28.32
N GLY A 63 1.76 6.23 -27.17
CA GLY A 63 0.97 5.06 -26.80
C GLY A 63 1.80 3.77 -26.71
N VAL A 64 3.07 3.88 -26.32
CA VAL A 64 4.00 2.74 -26.23
C VAL A 64 4.24 2.37 -24.77
N ILE A 65 4.19 1.07 -24.46
CA ILE A 65 4.58 0.51 -23.16
C ILE A 65 5.68 -0.52 -23.39
N LEU A 66 6.79 -0.36 -22.68
CA LEU A 66 7.88 -1.32 -22.61
C LEU A 66 7.92 -1.97 -21.23
N TYR A 67 8.22 -3.26 -21.17
CA TYR A 67 8.30 -4.00 -19.90
C TYR A 67 9.40 -5.05 -19.92
N ALA A 68 9.97 -5.34 -18.75
CA ALA A 68 10.89 -6.44 -18.53
C ALA A 68 10.09 -7.75 -18.39
N PRO A 69 10.29 -8.75 -19.27
CA PRO A 69 9.56 -10.01 -19.20
C PRO A 69 9.91 -10.80 -17.94
N THR A 70 8.91 -11.45 -17.34
CA THR A 70 9.13 -12.27 -16.14
C THR A 70 8.60 -13.69 -16.35
N PRO A 71 9.28 -14.56 -17.11
CA PRO A 71 8.74 -15.83 -17.61
C PRO A 71 8.29 -16.83 -16.52
N TRP A 72 8.74 -16.65 -15.28
CA TRP A 72 8.40 -17.50 -14.13
C TRP A 72 7.52 -16.79 -13.09
N SER A 73 6.95 -15.64 -13.44
CA SER A 73 6.14 -14.84 -12.52
C SER A 73 5.04 -14.06 -13.25
N ARG A 74 4.04 -13.59 -12.52
CA ARG A 74 3.04 -12.64 -13.04
C ARG A 74 3.39 -11.18 -12.69
N ARG A 75 4.66 -10.88 -12.40
CA ARG A 75 5.09 -9.51 -12.05
C ARG A 75 4.93 -8.57 -13.23
N GLU A 76 5.20 -9.03 -14.44
CA GLU A 76 5.00 -8.24 -15.65
C GLU A 76 3.57 -7.71 -15.78
N ASN A 77 2.55 -8.46 -15.33
CA ASN A 77 1.17 -7.97 -15.34
C ASN A 77 0.98 -6.74 -14.44
N PHE A 78 1.69 -6.68 -13.31
CA PHE A 78 1.69 -5.49 -12.45
C PHE A 78 2.36 -4.31 -13.15
N THR A 79 3.52 -4.53 -13.75
CA THR A 79 4.20 -3.51 -14.56
C THR A 79 3.27 -2.98 -15.64
N LEU A 80 2.65 -3.85 -16.44
CA LEU A 80 1.72 -3.47 -17.50
C LEU A 80 0.54 -2.64 -16.98
N ALA A 81 -0.01 -3.02 -15.84
CA ALA A 81 -1.10 -2.30 -15.20
C ALA A 81 -0.66 -0.95 -14.58
N HIS A 82 0.57 -0.88 -14.08
CA HIS A 82 1.19 0.32 -13.54
C HIS A 82 1.45 1.34 -14.65
N GLU A 83 2.04 0.90 -15.77
CA GLU A 83 2.24 1.74 -16.96
C GLU A 83 0.93 2.19 -17.60
N LEU A 84 -0.10 1.32 -17.60
CA LEU A 84 -1.45 1.76 -17.96
C LEU A 84 -1.96 2.84 -17.01
N GLY A 85 -1.63 2.77 -15.72
CA GLY A 85 -1.91 3.83 -14.75
C GLY A 85 -1.34 5.18 -15.17
N HIS A 86 -0.07 5.21 -15.59
CA HIS A 86 0.53 6.44 -16.11
C HIS A 86 -0.21 6.97 -17.32
N TRP A 87 -0.53 6.09 -18.28
CA TRP A 87 -1.29 6.47 -19.47
C TRP A 87 -2.67 7.03 -19.10
N LEU A 88 -3.42 6.39 -18.21
CA LEU A 88 -4.74 6.86 -17.78
C LEU A 88 -4.70 8.23 -17.08
N VAL A 89 -3.68 8.45 -16.24
CA VAL A 89 -3.51 9.74 -15.56
C VAL A 89 -3.21 10.86 -16.57
N ASP A 90 -2.37 10.59 -17.57
CA ASP A 90 -2.07 11.54 -18.65
C ASP A 90 -3.32 11.87 -19.49
N GLN A 91 -4.21 10.89 -19.69
CA GLN A 91 -5.47 11.09 -20.41
C GLN A 91 -6.58 11.76 -19.57
N ALA A 92 -6.34 12.04 -18.29
CA ALA A 92 -7.31 12.68 -17.38
C ALA A 92 -6.79 14.07 -16.93
N PRO A 93 -7.12 15.16 -17.65
CA PRO A 93 -6.58 16.49 -17.38
C PRO A 93 -6.83 16.98 -15.95
N ASP A 94 -8.01 16.69 -15.38
CA ASP A 94 -8.36 17.06 -14.01
C ASP A 94 -7.52 16.32 -12.95
N VAL A 95 -7.11 15.09 -13.26
CA VAL A 95 -6.18 14.30 -12.43
C VAL A 95 -4.76 14.82 -12.57
N TYR A 96 -4.33 15.07 -13.80
CA TYR A 96 -2.99 15.57 -14.10
C TYR A 96 -2.74 16.93 -13.44
N ASP A 97 -3.65 17.88 -13.64
CA ASP A 97 -3.56 19.22 -13.04
C ASP A 97 -3.52 19.15 -11.51
N TRP A 98 -4.38 18.32 -10.92
CA TRP A 98 -4.39 18.15 -9.46
C TRP A 98 -3.09 17.55 -8.92
N LEU A 99 -2.51 16.57 -9.62
CA LEU A 99 -1.22 15.98 -9.24
C LEU A 99 -0.10 17.02 -9.30
N ALA A 100 -0.08 17.86 -10.33
CA ALA A 100 0.92 18.92 -10.50
C ALA A 100 0.92 19.95 -9.35
N ASP A 101 -0.23 20.16 -8.71
CA ASP A 101 -0.39 21.07 -7.57
C ASP A 101 0.05 20.48 -6.20
N GLN A 102 0.56 19.23 -6.16
CA GLN A 102 0.97 18.59 -4.90
C GLN A 102 2.44 18.83 -4.55
N ASP A 103 2.80 18.70 -3.27
CA ASP A 103 4.17 18.92 -2.77
C ASP A 103 5.19 17.95 -3.41
N GLU A 104 4.79 16.69 -3.62
CA GLU A 104 5.61 15.62 -4.21
C GLU A 104 4.85 14.93 -5.37
N PRO A 105 4.68 15.61 -6.52
CA PRO A 105 3.78 15.16 -7.58
C PRO A 105 4.21 13.80 -8.17
N GLY A 106 5.52 13.60 -8.35
CA GLY A 106 6.07 12.34 -8.84
C GLY A 106 5.80 11.16 -7.91
N ARG A 107 6.10 11.29 -6.60
CA ARG A 107 5.85 10.21 -5.63
C ARG A 107 4.36 9.86 -5.55
N LEU A 108 3.50 10.86 -5.62
CA LEU A 108 2.06 10.66 -5.58
C LEU A 108 1.52 10.01 -6.87
N LEU A 109 2.08 10.36 -8.04
CA LEU A 109 1.78 9.70 -9.30
C LEU A 109 2.10 8.21 -9.24
N GLU A 110 3.32 7.84 -8.82
CA GLU A 110 3.72 6.44 -8.64
C GLU A 110 2.75 5.69 -7.72
N THR A 111 2.37 6.32 -6.61
CA THR A 111 1.41 5.77 -5.65
C THR A 111 0.02 5.58 -6.28
N ALA A 112 -0.42 6.51 -7.12
CA ALA A 112 -1.69 6.39 -7.85
C ALA A 112 -1.64 5.25 -8.88
N CYS A 113 -0.56 5.15 -9.66
CA CYS A 113 -0.31 4.08 -10.62
C CYS A 113 -0.32 2.70 -9.95
N ASP A 114 0.35 2.55 -8.79
CA ASP A 114 0.32 1.32 -7.99
C ASP A 114 -1.10 0.95 -7.53
N ARG A 115 -1.90 1.93 -7.11
CA ARG A 115 -3.30 1.69 -6.70
C ARG A 115 -4.19 1.31 -7.89
N ILE A 116 -4.01 1.96 -9.04
CA ILE A 116 -4.69 1.62 -10.28
C ILE A 116 -4.35 0.17 -10.68
N ALA A 117 -3.07 -0.17 -10.70
CA ALA A 117 -2.58 -1.51 -11.05
C ALA A 117 -3.18 -2.59 -10.14
N GLN A 118 -3.20 -2.36 -8.83
CA GLN A 118 -3.83 -3.27 -7.86
C GLN A 118 -5.32 -3.48 -8.14
N ARG A 119 -6.07 -2.41 -8.43
CA ARG A 119 -7.51 -2.47 -8.67
C ARG A 119 -7.86 -3.13 -10.01
N LEU A 120 -7.01 -3.00 -11.02
CA LEU A 120 -7.19 -3.65 -12.33
C LEU A 120 -6.90 -5.15 -12.27
N LEU A 121 -5.82 -5.55 -11.59
CA LEU A 121 -5.41 -6.95 -11.51
C LEU A 121 -6.18 -7.76 -10.48
N LEU A 122 -6.66 -7.12 -9.41
CA LEU A 122 -7.42 -7.77 -8.37
C LEU A 122 -8.59 -6.90 -7.92
N PRO A 123 -9.67 -6.85 -8.71
CA PRO A 123 -10.86 -6.09 -8.38
C PRO A 123 -11.45 -6.49 -7.03
N GLU A 124 -12.05 -5.53 -6.32
CA GLU A 124 -12.58 -5.76 -4.97
C GLU A 124 -13.63 -6.87 -4.92
N ALA A 125 -14.52 -6.94 -5.92
CA ALA A 125 -15.53 -8.00 -6.03
C ALA A 125 -14.90 -9.40 -6.17
N ALA A 126 -13.83 -9.53 -6.95
CA ALA A 126 -13.11 -10.79 -7.10
C ALA A 126 -12.44 -11.20 -5.78
N ALA A 127 -11.79 -10.26 -5.11
CA ALA A 127 -11.18 -10.52 -3.81
C ALA A 127 -12.21 -10.92 -2.74
N LEU A 128 -13.38 -10.27 -2.72
CA LEU A 128 -14.49 -10.61 -1.81
C LEU A 128 -15.06 -12.01 -2.08
N THR A 129 -15.10 -12.41 -3.35
CA THR A 129 -15.61 -13.73 -3.76
C THR A 129 -14.70 -14.84 -3.23
N VAL A 130 -13.38 -14.64 -3.27
CA VAL A 130 -12.39 -15.62 -2.78
C VAL A 130 -12.32 -15.64 -1.25
N ILE A 131 -12.24 -14.48 -0.61
CA ILE A 131 -12.06 -14.38 0.85
C ILE A 131 -13.34 -14.75 1.61
N GLY A 132 -14.51 -14.40 1.06
CA GLY A 132 -15.80 -14.64 1.69
C GLY A 132 -15.96 -13.94 3.03
N ALA A 133 -16.82 -14.50 3.89
CA ALA A 133 -17.14 -13.97 5.22
C ALA A 133 -16.34 -14.61 6.37
N GLY A 134 -15.42 -15.53 6.06
CA GLY A 134 -14.62 -16.26 7.05
C GLY A 134 -13.40 -15.49 7.56
N PRO A 135 -12.65 -16.04 8.54
CA PRO A 135 -11.38 -15.47 8.96
C PRO A 135 -10.39 -15.47 7.78
N LEU A 136 -9.59 -14.42 7.66
CA LEU A 136 -8.53 -14.35 6.67
C LEU A 136 -7.50 -15.46 6.92
N THR A 137 -7.14 -16.22 5.89
CA THR A 137 -6.11 -17.27 5.98
C THR A 137 -5.03 -17.04 4.94
N ALA A 138 -3.86 -17.66 5.12
CA ALA A 138 -2.81 -17.66 4.12
C ALA A 138 -3.21 -18.43 2.86
N GLN A 139 -4.16 -19.36 2.95
CA GLN A 139 -4.72 -20.06 1.79
C GLN A 139 -5.39 -19.09 0.81
N HIS A 140 -6.06 -18.04 1.31
CA HIS A 140 -6.65 -17.02 0.45
C HIS A 140 -5.62 -16.33 -0.46
N LEU A 141 -4.34 -16.23 -0.08
CA LEU A 141 -3.32 -15.69 -0.99
C LEU A 141 -3.13 -16.59 -2.21
N ILE A 142 -3.08 -17.91 -2.01
CA ILE A 142 -2.98 -18.90 -3.09
C ILE A 142 -4.25 -18.84 -3.93
N ASP A 143 -5.42 -18.84 -3.31
CA ASP A 143 -6.70 -18.84 -4.02
C ASP A 143 -6.89 -17.55 -4.85
N LEU A 144 -6.49 -16.39 -4.32
CA LEU A 144 -6.49 -15.11 -5.05
C LEU A 144 -5.52 -15.15 -6.24
N TYR A 145 -4.34 -15.74 -6.04
CA TYR A 145 -3.37 -15.91 -7.12
C TYR A 145 -3.95 -16.84 -8.20
N ASP A 146 -4.55 -17.97 -7.84
CA ASP A 146 -5.08 -18.91 -8.84
C ASP A 146 -6.31 -18.35 -9.57
N ALA A 147 -7.12 -17.51 -8.90
CA ALA A 147 -8.31 -16.88 -9.46
C ALA A 147 -8.05 -15.59 -10.27
N SER A 148 -6.81 -15.10 -10.37
CA SER A 148 -6.50 -13.84 -11.04
C SER A 148 -5.19 -13.87 -11.82
N GLN A 149 -4.94 -12.85 -12.65
CA GLN A 149 -3.62 -12.63 -13.24
C GLN A 149 -2.67 -11.83 -12.35
N ALA A 150 -3.03 -11.58 -11.09
CA ALA A 150 -2.19 -10.87 -10.14
C ALA A 150 -0.97 -11.69 -9.73
N SER A 151 0.11 -11.00 -9.37
CA SER A 151 1.27 -11.63 -8.74
C SER A 151 1.00 -11.92 -7.26
N ARG A 152 1.78 -12.83 -6.66
CA ARG A 152 1.66 -13.12 -5.22
C ARG A 152 1.88 -11.89 -4.34
N PRO A 153 2.86 -11.00 -4.60
CA PRO A 153 2.97 -9.71 -3.90
C PRO A 153 1.68 -8.87 -3.96
N VAL A 154 1.03 -8.78 -5.11
CA VAL A 154 -0.23 -8.03 -5.27
C VAL A 154 -1.34 -8.68 -4.44
N CYS A 155 -1.44 -10.01 -4.45
CA CYS A 155 -2.39 -10.75 -3.61
C CYS A 155 -2.11 -10.50 -2.11
N ALA A 156 -0.85 -10.46 -1.70
CA ALA A 156 -0.45 -10.17 -0.32
C ALA A 156 -0.86 -8.76 0.11
N ILE A 157 -0.69 -7.75 -0.75
CA ILE A 157 -1.14 -6.37 -0.49
C ILE A 157 -2.66 -6.33 -0.31
N ALA A 158 -3.40 -6.97 -1.23
CA ALA A 158 -4.86 -7.01 -1.17
C ALA A 158 -5.39 -7.73 0.08
N LEU A 159 -4.71 -8.79 0.51
CA LEU A 159 -5.05 -9.52 1.73
C LEU A 159 -4.72 -8.69 2.98
N ALA A 160 -3.54 -8.06 3.03
CA ALA A 160 -3.12 -7.22 4.16
C ALA A 160 -4.08 -6.05 4.39
N LYS A 161 -4.56 -5.39 3.33
CA LYS A 161 -5.55 -4.30 3.41
C LYS A 161 -6.85 -4.72 4.14
N ARG A 162 -7.20 -6.00 4.11
CA ARG A 162 -8.42 -6.55 4.72
C ARG A 162 -8.25 -7.04 6.16
N LEU A 163 -7.02 -7.05 6.69
CA LEU A 163 -6.79 -7.43 8.09
C LEU A 163 -7.63 -6.55 9.04
N PRO A 164 -8.34 -7.12 10.03
CA PRO A 164 -9.23 -6.37 10.90
C PRO A 164 -8.46 -5.47 11.89
N GLY A 165 -7.22 -5.82 12.20
CA GLY A 165 -6.34 -5.10 13.11
C GLY A 165 -4.92 -4.97 12.58
N LEU A 166 -3.97 -4.88 13.49
CA LEU A 166 -2.55 -4.82 13.17
C LEU A 166 -2.06 -6.18 12.69
N GLY A 167 -1.32 -6.20 11.59
CA GLY A 167 -0.79 -7.46 11.09
C GLY A 167 0.00 -7.32 9.80
N ALA A 168 0.37 -8.47 9.24
CA ALA A 168 1.17 -8.53 8.04
C ALA A 168 0.81 -9.76 7.22
N VAL A 169 1.06 -9.68 5.92
CA VAL A 169 1.06 -10.83 5.02
C VAL A 169 2.46 -10.95 4.44
N ALA A 170 3.10 -12.08 4.68
CA ALA A 170 4.49 -12.32 4.29
C ALA A 170 4.61 -13.50 3.33
N ILE A 171 5.56 -13.37 2.41
CA ILE A 171 5.99 -14.43 1.50
C ILE A 171 7.44 -14.74 1.83
N ILE A 172 7.67 -15.96 2.28
CA ILE A 172 8.99 -16.46 2.67
C ILE A 172 9.47 -17.44 1.62
N ASP A 173 10.69 -17.25 1.13
CA ASP A 173 11.35 -18.22 0.26
C ASP A 173 12.02 -19.30 1.10
N ARG A 174 11.77 -20.56 0.78
CA ARG A 174 12.30 -21.70 1.55
C ARG A 174 13.78 -21.93 1.32
N ALA A 175 14.29 -21.63 0.13
CA ALA A 175 15.69 -21.88 -0.21
C ALA A 175 16.59 -20.83 0.42
N THR A 176 16.21 -19.56 0.34
CA THR A 176 16.97 -18.45 0.93
C THR A 176 16.63 -18.19 2.38
N GLN A 177 15.52 -18.77 2.89
CA GLN A 177 14.98 -18.54 4.25
C GLN A 177 14.65 -17.07 4.52
N GLU A 178 14.39 -16.31 3.46
CA GLU A 178 14.17 -14.87 3.50
C GLU A 178 12.69 -14.53 3.32
N VAL A 179 12.22 -13.52 4.05
CA VAL A 179 10.98 -12.81 3.72
C VAL A 179 11.21 -12.02 2.42
N THR A 180 10.85 -12.61 1.29
CA THR A 180 10.98 -11.97 -0.04
C THR A 180 9.95 -10.87 -0.27
N HIS A 181 8.83 -10.91 0.44
CA HIS A 181 7.80 -9.87 0.40
C HIS A 181 7.07 -9.78 1.73
N ALA A 182 6.72 -8.56 2.13
CA ALA A 182 5.87 -8.29 3.29
C ALA A 182 4.93 -7.11 2.99
N SER A 183 3.64 -7.30 3.27
CA SER A 183 2.63 -6.25 3.23
C SER A 183 2.03 -6.11 4.61
N VAL A 184 2.17 -4.93 5.21
CA VAL A 184 1.79 -4.70 6.61
C VAL A 184 0.58 -3.78 6.72
N LYS A 185 -0.19 -3.95 7.80
CA LYS A 185 -1.32 -3.10 8.18
C LYS A 185 -1.16 -2.66 9.65
N PRO A 186 -1.22 -1.35 9.96
CA PRO A 186 -1.32 -0.24 9.00
C PRO A 186 -0.06 -0.08 8.15
N ASP A 187 -0.21 0.61 7.01
CA ASP A 187 0.88 0.89 6.07
C ASP A 187 2.02 1.67 6.78
N PRO A 188 3.31 1.35 6.56
CA PRO A 188 4.43 2.03 7.21
C PRO A 188 4.45 3.55 6.96
N GLU A 189 3.99 4.02 5.79
CA GLU A 189 3.92 5.45 5.46
C GLU A 189 2.95 6.21 6.37
N GLN A 190 1.98 5.51 6.98
CA GLN A 190 1.04 6.13 7.93
C GLN A 190 1.64 6.32 9.33
N GLY A 191 2.90 5.93 9.53
CA GLY A 191 3.70 6.21 10.71
C GLY A 191 3.17 5.52 11.96
N TRP A 192 3.84 4.43 12.35
CA TRP A 192 3.57 3.63 13.55
C TRP A 192 2.14 3.02 13.64
N PRO A 193 2.00 1.81 14.20
CA PRO A 193 3.05 0.96 14.76
C PRO A 193 3.96 0.34 13.70
N ILE A 194 5.21 0.09 14.08
CA ILE A 194 6.13 -0.71 13.29
C ILE A 194 5.61 -2.14 13.33
N VAL A 195 5.09 -2.62 12.20
CA VAL A 195 4.61 -3.99 12.06
C VAL A 195 5.66 -4.77 11.29
N PHE A 196 5.99 -5.96 11.81
CA PHE A 196 6.89 -6.92 11.19
C PHE A 196 6.13 -8.22 10.93
N PRO A 197 6.57 -9.08 9.99
CA PRO A 197 7.85 -9.10 9.25
C PRO A 197 8.09 -8.00 8.21
N TRP A 198 9.36 -7.86 7.79
CA TRP A 198 9.82 -6.94 6.73
C TRP A 198 10.45 -7.73 5.59
N ARG A 199 10.41 -7.18 4.37
CA ARG A 199 11.18 -7.70 3.24
C ARG A 199 12.68 -7.69 3.55
N GLY A 200 13.41 -8.72 3.11
CA GLY A 200 14.85 -8.86 3.36
C GLY A 200 15.18 -9.57 4.67
N GLN A 201 14.19 -9.83 5.52
CA GLN A 201 14.44 -10.42 6.81
C GLN A 201 14.70 -11.93 6.69
N GLN A 202 15.83 -12.37 7.24
CA GLN A 202 16.19 -13.78 7.35
C GLN A 202 15.51 -14.45 8.55
N LEU A 203 14.98 -15.66 8.34
CA LEU A 203 14.44 -16.48 9.41
C LEU A 203 15.57 -17.30 10.05
N THR A 204 15.52 -17.44 11.37
CA THR A 204 16.47 -18.30 12.09
C THR A 204 16.22 -19.78 11.81
N GLN A 205 17.29 -20.57 11.77
CA GLN A 205 17.20 -22.03 11.62
C GLN A 205 16.27 -22.62 12.68
N GLY A 206 15.32 -23.48 12.26
CA GLY A 206 14.33 -24.09 13.15
C GLY A 206 13.08 -23.24 13.39
N HIS A 207 12.94 -22.07 12.75
CA HIS A 207 11.69 -21.31 12.82
C HIS A 207 10.51 -22.16 12.32
N ALA A 208 9.39 -22.16 13.05
CA ALA A 208 8.28 -23.08 12.80
C ALA A 208 7.71 -22.98 11.37
N LEU A 209 7.73 -21.78 10.78
CA LEU A 209 7.32 -21.57 9.38
C LEU A 209 8.21 -22.31 8.38
N LEU A 210 9.53 -22.42 8.62
CA LEU A 210 10.45 -23.14 7.72
C LEU A 210 10.22 -24.66 7.77
N GLY A 211 9.74 -25.18 8.90
CA GLY A 211 9.42 -26.59 9.11
C GLY A 211 8.06 -27.03 8.55
N LEU A 212 7.25 -26.12 8.04
CA LEU A 212 5.96 -26.46 7.45
C LEU A 212 6.17 -27.37 6.23
N ALA A 213 5.36 -28.41 6.03
CA ALA A 213 5.44 -29.24 4.84
C ALA A 213 4.73 -28.56 3.64
N SER A 214 5.06 -28.97 2.41
CA SER A 214 4.32 -28.53 1.21
C SER A 214 2.86 -29.02 1.29
N GLY A 215 1.90 -28.15 1.00
CA GLY A 215 0.46 -28.39 1.13
C GLY A 215 -0.06 -28.37 2.57
N ALA A 216 0.80 -28.27 3.57
CA ALA A 216 0.37 -28.21 4.97
C ALA A 216 0.03 -26.78 5.38
N SER A 217 -0.97 -26.67 6.26
CA SER A 217 -1.36 -25.43 6.92
C SER A 217 -1.00 -25.46 8.40
N LEU A 218 -0.77 -24.29 8.97
CA LEU A 218 -0.41 -24.08 10.36
C LEU A 218 -1.20 -22.90 10.93
N SER A 219 -1.72 -23.02 12.14
CA SER A 219 -2.29 -21.90 12.90
C SER A 219 -1.76 -21.96 14.32
N GLN A 220 -0.99 -20.95 14.73
CA GLN A 220 -0.39 -20.90 16.06
C GLN A 220 0.01 -19.48 16.44
N ARG A 221 0.18 -19.24 17.74
CA ARG A 221 0.80 -18.01 18.23
C ARG A 221 2.32 -18.14 18.10
N LEU A 222 2.96 -17.21 17.39
CA LEU A 222 4.40 -17.19 17.16
C LEU A 222 5.02 -15.86 17.58
N PRO A 223 6.19 -15.88 18.24
CA PRO A 223 6.99 -14.70 18.39
C PRO A 223 7.68 -14.36 17.06
N TRP A 224 7.71 -13.08 16.71
CA TRP A 224 8.55 -12.56 15.64
C TRP A 224 9.62 -11.66 16.21
N TRP A 225 10.86 -11.92 15.83
CA TRP A 225 12.05 -11.21 16.29
C TRP A 225 12.57 -10.31 15.19
N THR A 226 12.99 -9.10 15.53
CA THR A 226 13.78 -8.25 14.65
C THR A 226 15.27 -8.49 14.86
N PRO A 227 16.14 -8.22 13.87
CA PRO A 227 17.60 -8.38 14.03
C PRO A 227 18.19 -7.59 15.20
N TRP A 228 17.52 -6.51 15.62
CA TRP A 228 17.95 -5.58 16.66
C TRP A 228 17.38 -5.93 18.06
N GLY A 229 16.74 -7.10 18.19
CA GLY A 229 16.29 -7.66 19.47
C GLY A 229 14.86 -7.31 19.89
N ALA A 230 14.12 -6.50 19.14
CA ALA A 230 12.69 -6.29 19.41
C ALA A 230 11.89 -7.56 19.05
N GLN A 231 10.90 -7.90 19.88
CA GLN A 231 10.03 -9.07 19.70
C GLN A 231 8.56 -8.62 19.79
N ALA A 232 7.69 -9.22 18.97
CA ALA A 232 6.25 -9.23 19.25
C ALA A 232 5.62 -10.57 18.90
N ASP A 233 4.63 -10.97 19.68
CA ASP A 233 3.83 -12.15 19.42
C ASP A 233 2.71 -11.84 18.44
N PHE A 234 2.48 -12.74 17.50
CA PHE A 234 1.37 -12.70 16.57
C PHE A 234 0.63 -14.02 16.57
N TYR A 235 -0.67 -13.98 16.35
CA TYR A 235 -1.38 -15.13 15.84
C TYR A 235 -1.01 -15.26 14.36
N VAL A 236 -0.59 -16.46 13.95
CA VAL A 236 -0.13 -16.71 12.59
C VAL A 236 -0.90 -17.86 11.99
N ASN A 237 -1.48 -17.62 10.82
CA ASN A 237 -1.94 -18.68 9.92
C ASN A 237 -1.00 -18.73 8.72
N ALA A 238 -0.50 -19.92 8.38
CA ALA A 238 0.44 -20.11 7.30
C ALA A 238 0.11 -21.34 6.46
N VAL A 239 0.49 -21.29 5.18
CA VAL A 239 0.44 -22.43 4.26
C VAL A 239 1.75 -22.48 3.47
N GLY A 240 2.29 -23.69 3.30
CA GLY A 240 3.52 -23.91 2.54
C GLY A 240 3.25 -24.52 1.17
N ASP A 241 3.96 -24.07 0.15
CA ASP A 241 4.18 -24.84 -1.08
C ASP A 241 5.64 -25.35 -1.12
N GLU A 242 6.06 -25.93 -2.24
CA GLU A 242 7.42 -26.48 -2.40
C GLU A 242 8.53 -25.43 -2.29
N LYS A 243 8.25 -24.19 -2.68
CA LYS A 243 9.25 -23.11 -2.79
C LYS A 243 9.07 -22.04 -1.73
N ARG A 244 7.86 -21.86 -1.22
CA ARG A 244 7.48 -20.70 -0.42
C ARG A 244 6.60 -21.07 0.76
N VAL A 245 6.59 -20.20 1.74
CA VAL A 245 5.61 -20.18 2.83
C VAL A 245 4.90 -18.84 2.80
N TYR A 246 3.57 -18.89 2.78
CA TYR A 246 2.71 -17.72 2.90
C TYR A 246 2.22 -17.66 4.33
N ALA A 247 2.34 -16.50 4.98
CA ALA A 247 1.96 -16.34 6.37
C ALA A 247 1.17 -15.05 6.58
N VAL A 248 0.04 -15.17 7.26
CA VAL A 248 -0.80 -14.07 7.73
C VAL A 248 -0.58 -13.92 9.23
N PHE A 249 -0.06 -12.76 9.62
CA PHE A 249 0.18 -12.35 11.00
C PHE A 249 -0.94 -11.42 11.42
N CYS A 250 -1.52 -11.65 12.59
CA CYS A 250 -2.54 -10.79 13.17
C CYS A 250 -2.30 -10.61 14.68
N ASP A 251 -2.60 -9.41 15.16
CA ASP A 251 -2.59 -9.06 16.58
C ASP A 251 -3.73 -9.71 17.38
N SER A 252 -4.80 -10.11 16.68
CA SER A 252 -5.99 -10.73 17.23
C SER A 252 -6.13 -12.18 16.75
N ASP A 253 -6.73 -13.02 17.60
CA ASP A 253 -6.88 -14.44 17.32
C ASP A 253 -8.07 -14.71 16.41
N LEU A 254 -7.88 -14.50 15.10
CA LEU A 254 -8.91 -14.75 14.10
C LEU A 254 -9.26 -16.24 13.95
N TRP A 255 -8.34 -17.12 14.34
CA TRP A 255 -8.42 -18.56 14.10
C TRP A 255 -8.77 -19.37 15.35
N LYS A 256 -9.07 -18.70 16.47
CA LYS A 256 -9.42 -19.34 17.76
C LYS A 256 -8.34 -20.33 18.22
N ILE A 257 -7.08 -19.96 18.02
CA ILE A 257 -5.90 -20.72 18.47
C ILE A 257 -5.91 -20.87 19.98
N GLU A 258 -6.25 -19.80 20.71
CA GLU A 258 -6.30 -19.80 22.17
C GLU A 258 -7.75 -19.76 22.66
N THR A 259 -8.03 -20.50 23.74
CA THR A 259 -9.32 -20.42 24.45
C THR A 259 -9.37 -19.24 25.42
N PHE A 260 -8.21 -18.80 25.90
CA PHE A 260 -8.06 -17.65 26.79
C PHE A 260 -7.16 -16.61 26.11
N HIS A 261 -7.73 -15.46 25.78
CA HIS A 261 -7.02 -14.36 25.16
C HIS A 261 -6.51 -13.40 26.23
N ALA A 262 -5.30 -13.64 26.73
CA ALA A 262 -4.61 -12.60 27.48
C ALA A 262 -4.40 -11.39 26.56
N PRO A 263 -4.74 -10.16 26.98
CA PRO A 263 -4.50 -8.99 26.15
C PRO A 263 -2.99 -8.87 25.89
N ILE A 264 -2.59 -8.98 24.62
CA ILE A 264 -1.22 -8.71 24.19
C ILE A 264 -1.02 -7.21 24.35
N GLN A 265 -0.42 -6.76 25.46
CA GLN A 265 -0.06 -5.35 25.61
C GLN A 265 1.09 -5.03 24.65
N ARG A 266 0.79 -4.35 23.55
CA ARG A 266 1.81 -3.74 22.70
C ARG A 266 2.06 -2.31 23.18
N ASP A 267 3.24 -1.76 22.92
CA ASP A 267 3.56 -0.33 23.14
C ASP A 267 2.60 0.63 22.40
N PHE A 268 1.85 0.11 21.41
CA PHE A 268 0.77 0.84 20.75
C PHE A 268 -0.52 0.91 21.57
N ASP A 269 -0.85 -0.16 22.30
CA ASP A 269 -2.13 -0.29 23.03
C ASP A 269 -2.19 0.58 24.29
N THR A 270 -1.02 0.97 24.81
CA THR A 270 -0.88 1.91 25.93
C THR A 270 -1.11 3.36 25.53
N ARG A 271 -1.18 3.67 24.23
CA ARG A 271 -1.34 5.04 23.73
C ARG A 271 -2.79 5.52 23.88
N PRO A 272 -3.00 6.81 24.19
CA PRO A 272 -4.34 7.35 24.33
C PRO A 272 -5.10 7.26 23.00
N LEU A 273 -6.39 6.91 23.08
CA LEU A 273 -7.31 7.04 21.95
C LEU A 273 -7.66 8.52 21.80
N LEU A 274 -7.24 9.12 20.68
CA LEU A 274 -7.45 10.53 20.38
C LEU A 274 -8.56 10.68 19.34
N SER A 275 -9.42 11.68 19.52
CA SER A 275 -10.45 12.06 18.54
C SER A 275 -10.06 13.36 17.86
N GLY A 276 -10.27 13.47 16.55
CA GLY A 276 -9.93 14.65 15.77
C GLY A 276 -10.90 14.88 14.60
N SER A 277 -10.81 16.06 14.00
CA SER A 277 -11.53 16.42 12.77
C SER A 277 -10.57 17.10 11.81
N CYS A 278 -10.50 16.59 10.58
CA CYS A 278 -9.65 17.11 9.51
C CYS A 278 -10.10 16.56 8.15
N CYS A 279 -9.78 17.27 7.06
CA CYS A 279 -10.13 16.86 5.69
C CYS A 279 -11.62 16.55 5.49
N GLY A 280 -12.50 17.27 6.21
CA GLY A 280 -13.95 17.09 6.14
C GLY A 280 -14.51 15.87 6.88
N THR A 281 -13.69 15.15 7.66
CA THR A 281 -14.11 13.93 8.38
C THR A 281 -13.69 13.97 9.85
N THR A 282 -14.49 13.34 10.71
CA THR A 282 -14.09 13.03 12.10
C THR A 282 -13.44 11.67 12.16
N PHE A 283 -12.40 11.52 12.96
CA PHE A 283 -11.66 10.27 13.09
C PHE A 283 -11.25 10.01 14.55
N GLN A 284 -10.98 8.73 14.85
CA GLN A 284 -10.35 8.29 16.09
C GLN A 284 -9.10 7.49 15.76
N ARG A 285 -8.00 7.76 16.45
CA ARG A 285 -6.75 6.98 16.35
C ARG A 285 -6.05 6.87 17.68
N ARG A 286 -5.37 5.76 17.92
CA ARG A 286 -4.39 5.67 19.01
C ARG A 286 -3.08 6.31 18.55
N GLY A 287 -2.47 7.11 19.42
CA GLY A 287 -1.23 7.80 19.11
C GLY A 287 -0.86 8.80 20.18
N TYR A 288 0.30 9.43 20.01
CA TYR A 288 0.67 10.58 20.82
C TYR A 288 0.18 11.86 20.15
N PRO A 289 -0.40 12.79 20.92
CA PRO A 289 -0.81 14.08 20.37
C PRO A 289 0.43 14.89 19.97
N CYS A 290 0.28 15.80 19.00
CA CYS A 290 1.36 16.72 18.64
C CYS A 290 1.83 17.51 19.88
N GLN A 291 3.14 17.64 20.06
CA GLN A 291 3.71 18.30 21.23
C GLN A 291 3.30 19.78 21.36
N ALA A 292 3.09 20.47 20.23
CA ALA A 292 2.70 21.88 20.21
C ALA A 292 1.20 22.09 20.46
N CYS A 293 0.34 21.51 19.61
CA CYS A 293 -1.11 21.79 19.67
C CYS A 293 -1.91 20.78 20.51
N ARG A 294 -1.27 19.69 20.96
CA ARG A 294 -1.90 18.55 21.66
C ARG A 294 -3.06 17.88 20.91
N GLN A 295 -3.19 18.12 19.61
CA GLN A 295 -4.19 17.48 18.75
C GLN A 295 -3.61 16.25 18.04
N PRO A 296 -4.44 15.27 17.64
CA PRO A 296 -3.98 14.16 16.83
C PRO A 296 -3.59 14.60 15.41
N PHE A 297 -2.66 13.85 14.82
CA PHE A 297 -2.31 13.96 13.41
C PHE A 297 -3.41 13.35 12.53
N CYS A 298 -3.77 14.05 11.44
CA CYS A 298 -4.79 13.60 10.51
C CYS A 298 -4.36 12.31 9.80
N PRO A 299 -5.20 11.25 9.73
CA PRO A 299 -4.87 10.03 9.02
C PRO A 299 -4.81 10.20 7.50
N ASN A 300 -5.46 11.24 6.96
CA ASN A 300 -5.52 11.48 5.52
C ASN A 300 -4.39 12.38 5.01
N CYS A 301 -4.09 13.48 5.71
CA CYS A 301 -3.06 14.44 5.27
C CYS A 301 -1.78 14.41 6.11
N GLY A 302 -1.68 13.55 7.12
CA GLY A 302 -0.52 13.45 8.00
C GLY A 302 -0.37 14.56 9.03
N ASP A 303 -0.90 15.76 8.76
CA ASP A 303 -0.62 16.96 9.58
C ASP A 303 -1.38 17.04 10.92
N CYS A 304 -0.76 17.67 11.93
CA CYS A 304 -1.44 18.21 13.12
C CYS A 304 -2.23 19.49 12.78
N ARG A 305 -3.06 19.96 13.71
CA ARG A 305 -3.73 21.28 13.57
C ARG A 305 -2.73 22.41 13.35
N CYS A 306 -1.63 22.40 14.10
CA CYS A 306 -0.56 23.39 14.02
C CYS A 306 0.11 23.49 12.65
N GLU A 307 0.46 22.36 12.05
CA GLU A 307 1.11 22.28 10.74
C GLU A 307 0.16 22.77 9.66
N ARG A 308 -1.13 22.44 9.75
CA ARG A 308 -2.15 22.99 8.84
C ARG A 308 -2.29 24.50 8.99
N ASP A 309 -2.39 25.00 10.22
CA ASP A 309 -2.48 26.43 10.49
C ASP A 309 -1.24 27.17 9.95
N ALA A 310 -0.06 26.56 10.03
CA ALA A 310 1.19 27.09 9.48
C ALA A 310 1.23 27.07 7.95
N LYS A 311 0.79 25.97 7.30
CA LYS A 311 0.67 25.88 5.83
C LYS A 311 -0.30 26.91 5.25
N HIS A 312 -1.33 27.25 6.02
CA HIS A 312 -2.28 28.30 5.67
C HIS A 312 -1.86 29.69 6.15
N ALA A 313 -0.70 29.88 6.78
CA ALA A 313 -0.31 31.21 7.25
C ALA A 313 0.04 32.14 6.08
N ALA A 314 -0.40 33.39 6.15
CA ALA A 314 -0.01 34.44 5.22
C ALA A 314 1.03 35.36 5.87
N THR A 315 2.06 35.71 5.12
CA THR A 315 3.15 36.58 5.59
C THR A 315 2.85 38.03 5.29
N CYS A 316 2.95 38.91 6.28
CA CYS A 316 2.88 40.35 6.08
C CYS A 316 4.11 40.83 5.29
N THR A 317 3.89 41.54 4.18
CA THR A 317 4.96 42.06 3.31
C THR A 317 5.79 43.18 3.95
N ARG A 318 5.31 43.77 5.06
CA ARG A 318 5.99 44.86 5.76
C ARG A 318 6.78 44.40 6.99
N CYS A 319 6.16 43.62 7.88
CA CYS A 319 6.81 43.16 9.12
C CYS A 319 7.33 41.73 9.05
N PHE A 320 7.05 41.00 7.96
CA PHE A 320 7.50 39.61 7.71
C PHE A 320 7.02 38.59 8.74
N LEU A 321 6.05 38.94 9.60
CA LEU A 321 5.40 38.02 10.52
C LEU A 321 4.28 37.22 9.83
N GLN A 322 4.08 35.99 10.29
CA GLN A 322 3.04 35.08 9.82
C GLN A 322 1.74 35.26 10.60
N PHE A 323 0.62 35.35 9.89
CA PHE A 323 -0.72 35.49 10.47
C PHE A 323 -1.71 34.55 9.77
N SER A 324 -2.87 34.31 10.39
CA SER A 324 -3.97 33.66 9.69
C SER A 324 -4.39 34.48 8.46
N PRO A 325 -4.78 33.87 7.32
CA PRO A 325 -5.05 34.58 6.07
C PRO A 325 -6.03 35.74 6.19
N HIS A 326 -7.10 35.55 6.95
CA HIS A 326 -8.14 36.57 7.15
C HIS A 326 -7.64 37.82 7.91
N LEU A 327 -6.46 37.75 8.55
CA LEU A 327 -5.83 38.89 9.21
C LEU A 327 -4.89 39.66 8.28
N VAL A 328 -4.58 39.12 7.10
CA VAL A 328 -3.74 39.74 6.07
C VAL A 328 -4.63 40.17 4.89
N VAL A 329 -4.66 41.47 4.63
CA VAL A 329 -5.45 42.09 3.54
C VAL A 329 -4.46 42.90 2.73
N ASP A 330 -4.45 42.69 1.40
CA ASP A 330 -3.49 43.28 0.47
C ASP A 330 -2.02 43.12 0.90
N GLY A 331 -1.70 41.94 1.47
CA GLY A 331 -0.35 41.62 1.93
C GLY A 331 0.06 42.26 3.26
N LEU A 332 -0.79 43.03 3.93
CA LEU A 332 -0.47 43.71 5.19
C LEU A 332 -1.28 43.13 6.35
N CYS A 333 -0.65 42.94 7.52
CA CYS A 333 -1.34 42.55 8.76
C CYS A 333 -2.13 43.72 9.36
N VAL A 334 -3.02 43.43 10.32
CA VAL A 334 -3.87 44.44 11.01
C VAL A 334 -3.06 45.64 11.51
N GLU A 335 -1.91 45.41 12.13
CA GLU A 335 -1.05 46.47 12.69
C GLU A 335 -0.29 47.26 11.62
N CYS A 336 0.09 46.64 10.51
CA CYS A 336 0.79 47.32 9.41
C CYS A 336 -0.15 48.13 8.51
N ARG A 337 -1.46 47.91 8.62
CA ARG A 337 -2.53 48.67 7.97
C ARG A 337 -3.02 49.85 8.81
N ALA A 338 -2.80 49.82 10.12
CA ALA A 338 -3.06 50.92 11.04
C ALA A 338 -2.00 52.01 10.89
#